data_AF-A0A2N6FHF7-F1
#
_entry.id   AF-A0A2N6FHF7-F1
#
_cell.length_a   1.000
_cell.length_b   1.000
_cell.length_c   1.000
_cell.angle_alpha   90.00
_cell.angle_beta   90.00
_cell.angle_gamma   90.00
#
_symmetry.space_group_name_H-M   'P 1'
#
loop_
_entity.id
_entity.type
_entity.pdbx_description
1 polymer ?
#
loop_
_entity_poly.entity_id
_entity_poly.type
_entity_poly.pdbx_seq_one_letter_code
_entity_poly.pdbx_strand_id
1 'polypeptide(L)'
;MFVWKEKYVLGIGEIDKQHKALVDLINRLFSAMQSGAGKDVLEETLNGLVDYTRHHFMTEEILMGNYDFPDVDAHKMEHRKFAEEVEAFRQDFQSGNTGISIQLISFLRDWLDSHICETDYKYGEYLRGQGAR
;
A
#
# COMPACT_ATOMS: atom_id res chain seq x y z
N MET A 1 1.87 14.33 5.78
CA MET A 1 0.54 13.72 5.95
C MET A 1 -0.05 13.41 4.59
N PHE A 2 -0.46 12.17 4.39
CA PHE A 2 -1.09 11.67 3.18
C PHE A 2 -2.61 11.78 3.33
N VAL A 3 -3.26 12.57 2.47
CA VAL A 3 -4.69 12.84 2.59
C VAL A 3 -5.45 11.94 1.61
N TRP A 4 -6.47 11.23 2.12
CA TRP A 4 -7.42 10.49 1.29
C TRP A 4 -8.10 11.41 0.28
N LYS A 5 -8.26 10.94 -0.96
CA LYS A 5 -8.90 11.68 -2.05
C LYS A 5 -9.92 10.78 -2.74
N GLU A 6 -10.97 11.38 -3.29
CA GLU A 6 -11.98 10.65 -4.07
C GLU A 6 -11.39 9.94 -5.30
N LYS A 7 -10.23 10.38 -5.81
CA LYS A 7 -9.53 9.70 -6.91
C LYS A 7 -8.97 8.31 -6.55
N TYR A 8 -9.00 7.94 -5.28
CA TYR A 8 -8.63 6.59 -4.83
C TYR A 8 -9.82 5.63 -4.77
N VAL A 9 -11.04 6.12 -5.03
CA VAL A 9 -12.24 5.28 -5.01
C VAL A 9 -12.30 4.48 -6.32
N LEU A 10 -12.20 3.17 -6.20
CA LEU A 10 -12.44 2.21 -7.27
C LEU A 10 -13.89 1.74 -7.30
N GLY A 11 -14.73 2.11 -6.34
CA GLY A 11 -16.12 1.65 -6.32
C GLY A 11 -16.27 0.14 -6.14
N ILE A 12 -15.24 -0.49 -5.55
CA ILE A 12 -15.25 -1.85 -5.04
C ILE A 12 -15.07 -1.72 -3.53
N GLY A 13 -16.17 -1.87 -2.79
CA GLY A 13 -16.26 -1.42 -1.41
C GLY A 13 -15.28 -2.07 -0.44
N GLU A 14 -14.80 -3.29 -0.73
CA GLU A 14 -13.74 -3.91 0.05
C GLU A 14 -12.37 -3.27 -0.20
N ILE A 15 -12.01 -3.05 -1.47
CA ILE A 15 -10.74 -2.42 -1.84
C ILE A 15 -10.70 -0.97 -1.36
N ASP A 16 -11.78 -0.21 -1.53
CA ASP A 16 -11.84 1.20 -1.09
C ASP A 16 -11.60 1.33 0.43
N LYS A 17 -12.05 0.35 1.23
CA LYS A 17 -11.76 0.30 2.67
C LYS A 17 -10.29 -0.02 2.93
N GLN A 18 -9.73 -0.94 2.16
CA GLN A 18 -8.33 -1.33 2.31
C GLN A 18 -7.38 -0.18 1.93
N HIS A 19 -7.64 0.56 0.86
CA HIS A 19 -6.87 1.75 0.49
C HIS A 19 -6.94 2.84 1.58
N LYS A 20 -8.11 3.08 2.17
CA LYS A 20 -8.24 4.02 3.30
C LYS A 20 -7.37 3.60 4.50
N ALA A 21 -7.41 2.32 4.85
CA ALA A 21 -6.60 1.79 5.94
C ALA A 21 -5.08 1.90 5.65
N LEU A 22 -4.65 1.70 4.39
CA LEU A 22 -3.26 1.93 3.99
C LEU A 22 -2.84 3.40 4.16
N VAL A 23 -3.68 4.34 3.71
CA VAL A 23 -3.44 5.79 3.93
C VAL A 23 -3.31 6.11 5.43
N ASP A 24 -4.18 5.54 6.26
CA ASP A 24 -4.13 5.72 7.72
C ASP A 24 -2.86 5.12 8.34
N LEU A 25 -2.43 3.94 7.91
CA LEU A 25 -1.19 3.31 8.38
C LEU A 25 0.05 4.14 8.00
N ILE A 26 0.12 4.66 6.77
CA ILE A 26 1.20 5.55 6.33
C ILE A 26 1.22 6.83 7.19
N ASN A 27 0.05 7.38 7.51
CA ASN A 27 -0.05 8.55 8.39
C ASN A 27 0.38 8.26 9.82
N ARG A 28 0.04 7.09 10.37
CA ARG A 28 0.49 6.67 11.70
C ARG A 28 2.00 6.53 11.76
N LEU A 29 2.61 5.91 10.74
CA LEU A 29 4.06 5.81 10.63
C LEU A 29 4.72 7.19 10.58
N PHE A 30 4.19 8.10 9.77
CA PHE A 30 4.66 9.47 9.69
C PHE A 30 4.57 10.21 11.03
N SER A 31 3.44 10.08 11.74
CA SER A 31 3.26 10.70 13.05
C SER A 31 4.21 10.13 14.09
N ALA A 32 4.42 8.81 14.14
CA ALA A 32 5.37 8.18 15.05
C ALA A 32 6.80 8.66 14.80
N MET A 33 7.19 8.83 13.54
CA MET A 33 8.49 9.40 13.17
C MET A 33 8.61 10.86 13.59
N GLN A 34 7.58 11.67 13.33
CA GLN A 34 7.58 13.10 13.66
C GLN A 34 7.62 13.35 15.18
N SER A 35 6.97 12.51 15.98
CA SER A 35 6.98 12.61 17.44
C SER A 35 8.27 12.10 18.09
N GLY A 36 9.20 11.54 17.30
CA GLY A 36 10.40 10.89 17.84
C GLY A 36 10.06 9.65 18.68
N ALA A 37 9.06 8.87 18.24
CA ALA A 37 8.72 7.62 18.91
C ALA A 37 9.92 6.67 18.98
N GLY A 38 9.97 5.84 20.03
CA GLY A 38 11.03 4.85 20.20
C GLY A 38 11.10 3.84 19.06
N LYS A 39 12.27 3.19 18.90
CA LYS A 39 12.53 2.20 17.85
C LYS A 39 11.44 1.11 17.79
N ASP A 40 11.04 0.60 18.94
CA ASP A 40 10.05 -0.49 19.04
C ASP A 40 8.68 -0.10 18.45
N VAL A 41 8.23 1.14 18.71
CA VAL A 41 6.94 1.65 18.19
C VAL A 41 6.99 1.84 16.67
N LEU A 42 8.13 2.33 16.16
CA LEU A 42 8.35 2.47 14.72
C LEU A 42 8.41 1.11 14.02
N GLU A 43 9.10 0.14 14.63
CA GLU A 43 9.19 -1.23 14.12
C GLU A 43 7.82 -1.92 14.11
N GLU A 44 7.04 -1.80 15.18
CA GLU A 44 5.66 -2.31 15.25
C GLU A 44 4.79 -1.70 14.14
N THR A 45 4.86 -0.38 13.97
CA THR A 45 4.07 0.34 12.95
C THR A 45 4.48 -0.08 11.54
N LEU A 46 5.78 -0.24 11.29
CA LEU A 46 6.30 -0.68 10.00
C LEU A 46 5.90 -2.13 9.68
N ASN A 47 5.99 -3.03 10.66
CA ASN A 47 5.53 -4.42 10.51
C ASN A 47 4.02 -4.47 10.21
N GLY A 48 3.21 -3.68 10.93
CA GLY A 48 1.78 -3.57 10.65
C GLY A 48 1.47 -3.08 9.24
N LEU A 49 2.25 -2.12 8.72
CA LEU A 49 2.11 -1.65 7.33
C LEU A 49 2.47 -2.75 6.32
N VAL A 50 3.57 -3.48 6.54
CA VAL A 50 4.02 -4.58 5.66
C VAL A 50 2.95 -5.67 5.60
N ASP A 51 2.47 -6.12 6.76
CA ASP A 51 1.48 -7.20 6.85
C ASP A 51 0.16 -6.79 6.20
N TYR A 52 -0.30 -5.56 6.44
CA TYR A 52 -1.53 -5.06 5.85
C TYR A 52 -1.42 -4.91 4.33
N THR A 53 -0.28 -4.43 3.82
CA THR A 53 -0.06 -4.31 2.38
C THR A 53 -0.03 -5.67 1.68
N ARG A 54 0.60 -6.68 2.29
CA ARG A 54 0.56 -8.06 1.78
C ARG A 54 -0.86 -8.62 1.73
N HIS A 55 -1.65 -8.37 2.77
CA HIS A 55 -3.05 -8.80 2.80
C HIS A 55 -3.89 -8.11 1.73
N HIS A 56 -3.68 -6.81 1.55
CA HIS A 56 -4.34 -6.02 0.51
C HIS A 56 -4.03 -6.55 -0.89
N PHE A 57 -2.75 -6.70 -1.23
CA PHE A 57 -2.32 -7.25 -2.53
C PHE A 57 -2.88 -8.64 -2.79
N MET A 58 -2.87 -9.52 -1.79
CA MET A 58 -3.49 -10.84 -1.92
C MET A 58 -4.99 -10.74 -2.23
N THR A 59 -5.70 -9.80 -1.61
CA THR A 59 -7.13 -9.59 -1.85
C THR A 59 -7.37 -9.17 -3.30
N GLU A 60 -6.60 -8.19 -3.80
CA GLU A 60 -6.70 -7.73 -5.19
C GLU A 60 -6.33 -8.83 -6.18
N GLU A 61 -5.27 -9.58 -5.92
CA GLU A 61 -4.83 -10.66 -6.80
C GLU A 61 -5.85 -11.80 -6.91
N ILE A 62 -6.48 -12.17 -5.80
CA ILE A 62 -7.58 -13.14 -5.79
C ILE A 62 -8.77 -12.57 -6.57
N LEU A 63 -9.10 -11.30 -6.33
CA LEU A 63 -10.24 -10.64 -6.97
C LEU A 63 -10.02 -10.53 -8.48
N MET A 64 -8.86 -10.06 -8.93
CA MET A 64 -8.47 -10.01 -10.34
C MET A 64 -8.52 -11.39 -10.99
N GLY A 65 -8.04 -12.43 -10.29
CA GLY A 65 -8.10 -13.81 -10.78
C GLY A 65 -9.53 -14.34 -10.95
N ASN A 66 -10.43 -14.02 -10.02
CA ASN A 66 -11.83 -14.45 -10.08
C ASN A 66 -12.62 -13.80 -11.23
N TYR A 67 -12.16 -12.66 -11.73
CA TYR A 67 -12.78 -11.91 -12.83
C TYR A 67 -11.99 -12.02 -14.14
N ASP A 68 -10.97 -12.89 -14.20
CA ASP A 68 -10.11 -13.09 -15.37
C ASP A 68 -9.47 -11.79 -15.91
N PHE A 69 -9.01 -10.91 -15.00
CA PHE A 69 -8.37 -9.66 -15.40
C PHE A 69 -7.10 -9.91 -16.23
N PRO A 70 -7.01 -9.41 -17.48
CA PRO A 70 -5.92 -9.76 -18.40
C PRO A 70 -4.51 -9.39 -17.91
N ASP A 71 -4.37 -8.28 -17.19
CA ASP A 71 -3.05 -7.74 -16.79
C ASP A 71 -2.64 -8.16 -15.37
N VAL A 72 -3.23 -9.22 -14.81
CA VAL A 72 -2.99 -9.68 -13.44
C VAL A 72 -1.50 -9.96 -13.14
N ASP A 73 -0.76 -10.52 -14.10
CA ASP A 73 0.66 -10.86 -13.90
C ASP A 73 1.55 -9.61 -13.85
N ALA A 74 1.22 -8.59 -14.65
CA ALA A 74 1.91 -7.31 -14.63
C ALA A 74 1.64 -6.57 -13.31
N HIS A 75 0.39 -6.57 -12.86
CA HIS A 75 -0.02 -6.01 -11.58
C HIS A 75 0.73 -6.67 -10.41
N LYS A 76 0.75 -8.02 -10.36
CA LYS A 76 1.52 -8.79 -9.37
C LYS A 76 3.02 -8.45 -9.35
N MET A 77 3.58 -8.04 -10.49
CA MET A 77 4.98 -7.63 -10.55
C MET A 77 5.21 -6.29 -9.83
N GLU A 78 4.28 -5.35 -9.92
CA GLU A 78 4.34 -4.10 -9.16
C GLU A 78 4.26 -4.36 -7.65
N HIS A 79 3.35 -5.23 -7.23
CA HIS A 79 3.24 -5.67 -5.83
C HIS A 79 4.53 -6.27 -5.29
N ARG A 80 5.16 -7.18 -6.05
CA ARG A 80 6.43 -7.81 -5.65
C ARG A 80 7.53 -6.77 -5.48
N LYS A 81 7.70 -5.86 -6.44
CA LYS A 81 8.71 -4.79 -6.37
C LYS A 81 8.49 -3.88 -5.16
N PHE A 82 7.24 -3.52 -4.89
CA PHE A 82 6.93 -2.73 -3.70
C PHE A 82 7.28 -3.46 -2.41
N ALA A 83 6.89 -4.74 -2.30
CA ALA A 83 7.17 -5.55 -1.12
C ALA A 83 8.67 -5.74 -0.88
N GLU A 84 9.46 -5.91 -1.94
CA GLU A 84 10.93 -5.98 -1.88
C GLU A 84 11.53 -4.66 -1.35
N GLU A 85 11.06 -3.51 -1.85
CA GLU A 85 11.56 -2.20 -1.42
C GLU A 85 11.22 -1.90 0.05
N VAL A 86 9.99 -2.20 0.48
CA VAL A 86 9.58 -2.00 1.89
C VAL A 86 10.36 -2.94 2.82
N GLU A 87 10.63 -4.18 2.39
CA GLU A 87 11.45 -5.11 3.16
C GLU A 87 12.90 -4.61 3.30
N ALA A 88 13.49 -4.04 2.24
CA ALA A 88 14.81 -3.43 2.29
C ALA A 88 14.85 -2.28 3.32
N PHE A 89 13.86 -1.40 3.30
CA PHE A 89 13.73 -0.33 4.28
C PHE A 89 13.59 -0.86 5.72
N ARG A 90 12.85 -1.96 5.91
CA ARG A 90 12.71 -2.60 7.23
C ARG A 90 14.04 -3.13 7.74
N GLN A 91 14.82 -3.79 6.89
CA GLN A 91 16.13 -4.33 7.27
C GLN A 91 17.11 -3.21 7.64
N ASP A 92 17.14 -2.14 6.87
CA ASP A 92 17.99 -1.00 7.18
C ASP A 92 17.58 -0.30 8.49
N PHE A 93 16.28 -0.17 8.74
CA PHE A 93 15.78 0.36 10.01
C PHE A 93 16.21 -0.50 11.20
N GLN A 94 16.12 -1.83 11.07
CA GLN A 94 16.56 -2.77 12.11
C GLN A 94 18.05 -2.67 12.38
N SER A 95 18.86 -2.40 11.35
CA SER A 95 20.32 -2.19 11.44
C SER A 95 20.74 -0.91 12.18
N GLY A 96 19.79 -0.02 12.49
CA GLY A 96 20.04 1.24 13.22
C GLY A 96 20.24 2.46 12.33
N ASN A 97 19.97 2.35 11.02
CA ASN A 97 20.02 3.48 10.11
C ASN A 97 18.72 4.31 10.19
N THR A 98 18.67 5.29 11.10
CA THR A 98 17.46 6.08 11.38
C THR A 98 17.19 7.22 10.37
N GLY A 99 18.12 7.48 9.44
CA GLY A 99 17.99 8.51 8.40
C GLY A 99 16.95 8.19 7.31
N ILE A 100 16.36 7.00 7.37
CA ILE A 100 15.50 6.39 6.35
C ILE A 100 14.04 6.86 6.42
N SER A 101 13.63 7.42 7.56
CA SER A 101 12.23 7.72 7.87
C SER A 101 11.50 8.58 6.82
N ILE A 102 12.13 9.66 6.33
CA ILE A 102 11.48 10.58 5.38
C ILE A 102 11.43 10.00 3.96
N GLN A 103 12.47 9.30 3.54
CA GLN A 103 12.54 8.66 2.22
C GLN A 103 11.50 7.56 2.11
N LEU A 104 11.39 6.71 3.15
CA LEU A 104 10.37 5.67 3.23
C LEU A 104 8.95 6.26 3.14
N ILE A 105 8.62 7.31 3.91
CA ILE A 105 7.28 7.91 3.85
C ILE A 105 6.98 8.50 2.46
N SER A 106 7.97 9.15 1.83
CA SER A 106 7.79 9.70 0.49
C SER A 106 7.56 8.59 -0.52
N PHE A 107 8.36 7.53 -0.47
CA PHE A 107 8.19 6.34 -1.30
C PHE A 107 6.81 5.71 -1.14
N LEU A 108 6.38 5.41 0.09
CA LEU A 108 5.08 4.79 0.37
C LEU A 108 3.92 5.63 -0.15
N ARG A 109 3.96 6.95 0.08
CA ARG A 109 2.93 7.87 -0.40
C ARG A 109 2.88 7.93 -1.92
N ASP A 110 4.03 8.14 -2.55
CA ASP A 110 4.10 8.38 -3.99
C ASP A 110 3.78 7.10 -4.77
N TRP A 111 4.25 5.95 -4.27
CA TRP A 111 3.89 4.65 -4.82
C TRP A 111 2.39 4.39 -4.69
N LEU A 112 1.80 4.55 -3.50
CA LEU A 112 0.37 4.28 -3.31
C LEU A 112 -0.52 5.24 -4.11
N ASP A 113 -0.15 6.52 -4.23
CA ASP A 113 -0.90 7.49 -5.05
C ASP A 113 -0.91 7.12 -6.54
N SER A 114 0.26 6.76 -7.09
CA SER A 114 0.38 6.38 -8.50
C SER A 114 -0.24 5.01 -8.77
N HIS A 115 0.03 4.01 -7.93
CA HIS A 115 -0.48 2.65 -8.11
C HIS A 115 -2.01 2.61 -8.09
N ILE A 116 -2.66 3.27 -7.11
CA ILE A 116 -4.13 3.32 -7.07
C ILE A 116 -4.70 4.02 -8.33
N CYS A 117 -4.13 5.17 -8.70
CA CYS A 117 -4.69 5.99 -9.78
C CYS A 117 -4.40 5.44 -11.18
N GLU A 118 -3.34 4.65 -11.37
CA GLU A 118 -2.90 4.19 -12.68
C GLU A 118 -3.05 2.69 -12.88
N THR A 119 -2.78 1.90 -11.85
CA THR A 119 -2.78 0.43 -11.92
C THR A 119 -4.10 -0.12 -11.38
N ASP A 120 -4.49 0.25 -10.16
CA ASP A 120 -5.71 -0.30 -9.55
C ASP A 120 -6.96 0.19 -10.26
N TYR A 121 -6.96 1.44 -10.70
CA TYR A 121 -8.04 2.00 -11.49
C TYR A 121 -8.41 1.14 -12.71
N LYS A 122 -7.42 0.54 -13.38
CA LYS A 122 -7.64 -0.31 -14.57
C LYS A 122 -8.41 -1.57 -14.22
N TYR A 123 -8.00 -2.32 -13.20
CA TYR A 123 -8.75 -3.51 -12.79
C TYR A 123 -10.09 -3.10 -12.18
N GLY A 124 -10.14 -2.01 -11.43
CA GLY A 124 -11.37 -1.50 -10.84
C GLY A 124 -12.43 -1.23 -11.91
N GLU A 125 -12.06 -0.53 -12.99
CA GLU A 125 -12.94 -0.30 -14.13
C GLU A 125 -13.40 -1.60 -14.79
N TYR A 126 -12.46 -2.51 -15.08
CA TYR A 126 -12.75 -3.80 -15.70
C TYR A 126 -13.73 -4.65 -14.86
N LEU A 127 -13.49 -4.75 -13.56
CA LEU A 127 -14.29 -5.55 -12.64
C LEU A 127 -15.68 -4.96 -12.41
N ARG A 128 -15.79 -3.63 -12.28
CA ARG A 128 -17.10 -2.96 -12.22
C ARG A 128 -17.91 -3.19 -13.50
N GLY A 129 -17.27 -3.23 -14.66
CA GLY A 129 -17.89 -3.62 -15.93
C GLY A 129 -18.50 -5.03 -15.92
N GLN A 130 -18.00 -5.90 -15.04
CA GLN A 130 -18.48 -7.26 -14.82
C GLN A 130 -19.39 -7.40 -13.58
N GLY A 131 -19.73 -6.29 -12.92
CA GLY A 131 -20.69 -6.27 -11.81
C GLY A 131 -20.08 -6.30 -10.40
N ALA A 132 -18.75 -6.22 -10.26
CA ALA A 132 -18.11 -6.04 -8.95
C ALA A 132 -18.55 -4.72 -8.29
N ARG A 133 -18.71 -4.72 -6.97
CA ARG A 133 -19.14 -3.57 -6.15
C ARG A 133 -18.52 -3.62 -4.76
#